data_AF-A0A3D5I3S5-F1
#
_entry.id   AF-A0A3D5I3S5-F1
#
_cell.length_a   1.000
_cell.length_b   1.000
_cell.length_c   1.000
_cell.angle_alpha   90.00
_cell.angle_beta   90.00
_cell.angle_gamma   90.00
#
_symmetry.space_group_name_H-M   'P 1'
#
loop_
_entity.id
_entity.type
_entity.pdbx_description
1 polymer ?
#
loop_
_entity_poly.entity_id
_entity_poly.type
_entity_poly.pdbx_seq_one_letter_code
_entity_poly.pdbx_strand_id
1 'polypeptide(L)'
;MEREEALLMSYIIADVPSKSDIVVLHDTWIEIVESMRDEFKNAGALRQTVCQIWNKEGVFRLGFMWEYRNDKAFIDCQKLFREAEMELGRRTEIAMKVISNRGVILTDMMF
;
A
#
# COMPACT_ATOMS: atom_id res chain seq x y z
N MET A 1 -25.23 -17.26 10.99
CA MET A 1 -24.64 -15.94 11.29
C MET A 1 -23.86 -15.56 10.04
N GLU A 2 -24.46 -14.75 9.17
CA GLU A 2 -23.70 -14.13 8.08
C GLU A 2 -22.53 -13.40 8.74
N ARG A 3 -21.30 -13.74 8.35
CA ARG A 3 -20.15 -12.95 8.77
C ARG A 3 -20.38 -11.58 8.16
N GLU A 4 -20.56 -10.56 9.00
CA GLU A 4 -20.34 -9.18 8.57
C GLU A 4 -19.03 -9.18 7.76
N GLU A 5 -19.07 -8.62 6.56
CA GLU A 5 -17.94 -8.59 5.64
C GLU A 5 -16.70 -8.11 6.38
N ALA A 6 -15.71 -8.99 6.55
CA ALA A 6 -14.60 -8.73 7.43
C ALA A 6 -13.65 -7.72 6.78
N LEU A 7 -13.34 -6.64 7.49
CA LEU A 7 -12.36 -5.66 7.05
C LEU A 7 -11.00 -6.34 6.88
N LEU A 8 -10.36 -6.08 5.74
CA LEU A 8 -9.04 -6.63 5.43
C LEU A 8 -7.99 -5.54 5.46
N MET A 9 -6.77 -5.93 5.81
CA MET A 9 -5.61 -5.08 5.73
C MET A 9 -4.47 -5.75 4.95
N SER A 10 -3.71 -4.93 4.24
CA SER A 10 -2.42 -5.30 3.65
C SER A 10 -1.34 -4.38 4.20
N TYR A 11 -0.27 -4.97 4.74
CA TYR A 11 0.93 -4.26 5.15
C TYR A 11 2.09 -4.70 4.25
N ILE A 12 2.55 -3.76 3.43
CA ILE A 12 3.56 -3.96 2.41
C ILE A 12 4.83 -3.23 2.85
N ILE A 13 5.97 -3.90 2.76
CA ILE A 13 7.28 -3.34 3.05
C ILE A 13 8.07 -3.31 1.76
N ALA A 14 8.69 -2.17 1.44
CA ALA A 14 9.64 -2.04 0.34
C ALA A 14 10.99 -1.55 0.86
N ASP A 15 12.03 -2.35 0.63
CA ASP A 15 13.42 -1.89 0.76
C ASP A 15 13.89 -1.27 -0.55
N VAL A 16 14.57 -0.14 -0.44
CA VAL A 16 15.17 0.58 -1.56
C VAL A 16 16.68 0.77 -1.35
N PRO A 17 17.46 1.01 -2.42
CA PRO A 17 18.92 1.09 -2.32
C PRO A 17 19.44 2.33 -1.60
N SER A 18 18.71 3.45 -1.64
CA SER A 18 19.20 4.73 -1.11
C SER A 18 18.12 5.56 -0.41
N LYS A 19 18.56 6.59 0.33
CA LYS A 19 17.67 7.58 0.94
C LYS A 19 16.93 8.42 -0.10
N SER A 20 17.55 8.75 -1.24
CA SER A 20 16.88 9.45 -2.33
C SER A 20 15.76 8.60 -2.94
N ASP A 21 15.96 7.28 -3.02
CA ASP A 21 14.93 6.37 -3.53
C ASP A 21 13.70 6.33 -2.62
N ILE A 22 13.85 6.53 -1.30
CA ILE A 22 12.69 6.68 -0.40
C ILE A 22 11.82 7.86 -0.85
N VAL A 23 12.45 9.00 -1.10
CA VAL A 23 11.75 10.24 -1.48
C VAL A 23 11.04 10.05 -2.82
N VAL A 24 11.78 9.58 -3.82
CA VAL A 24 11.24 9.36 -5.17
C VAL A 24 10.12 8.31 -5.16
N LEU A 25 10.29 7.19 -4.45
CA LEU A 25 9.28 6.16 -4.32
C LEU A 25 8.02 6.69 -3.63
N HIS A 26 8.17 7.39 -2.51
CA HIS A 26 7.04 7.97 -1.77
C HIS A 26 6.26 8.96 -2.65
N ASP A 27 6.93 9.98 -3.18
CA ASP A 27 6.27 11.07 -3.88
C ASP A 27 5.60 10.56 -5.16
N THR A 28 6.31 9.74 -5.94
CA THR A 28 5.76 9.16 -7.17
C THR A 28 4.57 8.25 -6.90
N TRP A 29 4.65 7.43 -5.85
CA TRP A 29 3.57 6.53 -5.47
C TRP A 29 2.31 7.30 -5.05
N ILE A 30 2.47 8.33 -4.21
CA ILE A 30 1.35 9.15 -3.77
C ILE A 30 0.71 9.87 -4.97
N GLU A 31 1.49 10.46 -5.87
CA GLU A 31 0.94 11.09 -7.08
C GLU A 31 0.11 10.12 -7.93
N ILE A 32 0.62 8.90 -8.15
CA ILE A 32 -0.10 7.88 -8.93
C ILE A 32 -1.39 7.49 -8.22
N VAL A 33 -1.33 7.14 -6.94
CA VAL A 33 -2.52 6.73 -6.16
C VAL A 33 -3.54 7.85 -6.05
N GLU A 34 -3.09 9.09 -5.90
CA GLU A 34 -3.99 10.26 -5.86
C GLU A 34 -4.72 10.48 -7.19
N SER A 35 -4.05 10.25 -8.32
CA SER A 35 -4.70 10.30 -9.64
C SER A 35 -5.75 9.21 -9.86
N MET A 36 -5.66 8.11 -9.10
CA MET A 36 -6.58 6.96 -9.15
C MET A 36 -7.48 6.89 -7.90
N ARG A 37 -7.59 8.00 -7.13
CA ARG A 37 -8.20 8.02 -5.80
C ARG A 37 -9.65 7.54 -5.82
N ASP A 38 -10.43 8.01 -6.79
CA ASP A 38 -11.85 7.68 -6.88
C ASP A 38 -12.07 6.22 -7.31
N GLU A 39 -11.22 5.69 -8.18
CA GLU A 39 -11.21 4.29 -8.61
C GLU A 39 -10.92 3.37 -7.44
N PHE A 40 -9.89 3.66 -6.64
CA PHE A 40 -9.57 2.88 -5.44
C PHE A 40 -10.71 2.93 -4.41
N LYS A 41 -11.27 4.11 -4.17
CA LYS A 41 -12.41 4.29 -3.27
C LYS A 41 -13.64 3.51 -3.72
N ASN A 42 -13.96 3.58 -5.01
CA ASN A 42 -15.10 2.85 -5.60
C ASN A 42 -14.88 1.34 -5.61
N ALA A 43 -13.63 0.89 -5.76
CA ALA A 43 -13.24 -0.51 -5.62
C ALA A 43 -13.25 -1.01 -4.16
N GLY A 44 -13.46 -0.13 -3.18
CA GLY A 44 -13.64 -0.49 -1.78
C GLY A 44 -12.38 -0.41 -0.91
N ALA A 45 -11.34 0.30 -1.35
CA ALA A 45 -10.27 0.76 -0.47
C ALA A 45 -10.82 1.80 0.53
N LEU A 46 -10.42 1.67 1.79
CA LEU A 46 -10.89 2.52 2.89
C LEU A 46 -9.83 3.52 3.34
N ARG A 47 -8.58 3.07 3.41
CA ARG A 47 -7.46 3.87 3.92
C ARG A 47 -6.16 3.41 3.31
N GLN A 48 -5.27 4.38 3.10
CA GLN A 48 -3.84 4.14 2.94
C GLN A 48 -3.07 4.87 4.03
N THR A 49 -1.99 4.29 4.52
CA THR A 49 -0.99 4.99 5.32
C THR A 49 0.39 4.58 4.85
N VAL A 50 1.24 5.57 4.54
CA VAL A 50 2.62 5.34 4.15
C VAL A 50 3.52 5.84 5.27
N CYS A 51 4.52 5.05 5.66
CA CYS A 51 5.47 5.42 6.69
C CYS A 51 6.92 5.09 6.30
N GLN A 52 7.85 5.93 6.71
CA GLN A 52 9.27 5.57 6.70
C GLN A 52 9.59 4.77 7.96
N ILE A 53 10.16 3.57 7.79
CA ILE A 53 10.57 2.74 8.93
C ILE A 53 11.91 3.26 9.46
N TRP A 54 11.89 3.78 10.70
CA TRP A 54 13.02 4.51 11.28
C TRP A 54 13.96 3.63 12.13
N ASN A 55 13.49 2.48 12.62
CA ASN A 55 14.21 1.68 13.61
C ASN A 55 15.06 0.54 13.02
N LYS A 56 15.39 0.61 11.72
CA LYS A 56 16.23 -0.37 11.02
C LYS A 56 17.45 0.32 10.44
N GLU A 57 18.55 0.23 11.17
CA GLU A 57 19.82 0.82 10.76
C GLU A 57 20.35 0.15 9.48
N GLY A 58 20.96 0.95 8.60
CA GLY A 58 21.53 0.49 7.33
C GLY A 58 20.52 0.07 6.26
N VAL A 59 19.22 0.27 6.48
CA VAL A 59 18.17 -0.09 5.52
C VAL A 59 17.30 1.13 5.21
N PHE A 60 17.07 1.37 3.93
CA PHE A 60 16.11 2.39 3.47
C PHE A 60 14.78 1.71 3.16
N ARG A 61 13.76 1.98 3.99
CA ARG A 61 12.53 1.20 3.99
C ARG A 61 11.28 2.04 4.14
N LEU A 62 10.29 1.79 3.28
CA LEU A 62 8.93 2.29 3.39
C LEU A 62 7.96 1.16 3.76
N GLY A 63 6.96 1.50 4.57
CA GLY A 63 5.80 0.68 4.85
C GLY A 63 4.55 1.30 4.22
N PHE A 64 3.74 0.49 3.57
CA PHE A 64 2.46 0.87 2.96
C PHE A 64 1.36 0.00 3.57
N MET A 65 0.51 0.63 4.38
CA MET A 65 -0.69 0.02 4.92
C MET A 65 -1.87 0.35 4.03
N TRP A 66 -2.69 -0.63 3.71
CA TRP A 66 -3.96 -0.48 3.03
C TRP A 66 -5.05 -1.23 3.76
N GLU A 67 -6.23 -0.63 3.83
CA GLU A 67 -7.43 -1.24 4.40
C GLU A 67 -8.52 -1.33 3.33
N TYR A 68 -9.27 -2.43 3.35
CA TYR A 68 -10.32 -2.74 2.38
C TYR A 68 -11.58 -3.16 3.10
N ARG A 69 -12.73 -2.87 2.48
CA ARG A 69 -14.04 -3.23 3.03
C ARG A 69 -14.18 -4.74 3.24
N ASN A 70 -13.66 -5.54 2.30
CA ASN A 70 -13.80 -6.99 2.27
C ASN A 70 -12.79 -7.63 1.29
N ASP A 71 -12.88 -8.95 1.11
CA ASP A 71 -12.07 -9.74 0.17
C ASP A 71 -12.31 -9.37 -1.30
N LYS A 72 -13.56 -9.13 -1.69
CA LYS A 72 -13.89 -8.67 -3.04
C LYS A 72 -13.26 -7.31 -3.35
N ALA A 73 -13.32 -6.36 -2.41
CA ALA A 73 -12.72 -5.04 -2.52
C ALA A 73 -11.20 -5.14 -2.64
N PHE A 74 -10.57 -6.02 -1.87
CA PHE A 74 -9.14 -6.31 -2.01
C PHE A 74 -8.83 -6.78 -3.44
N ILE A 75 -9.56 -7.77 -3.97
CA ILE A 75 -9.35 -8.33 -5.32
C ILE A 75 -9.55 -7.26 -6.40
N ASP A 76 -10.60 -6.44 -6.29
CA ASP A 76 -10.87 -5.39 -7.26
C ASP A 76 -9.79 -4.30 -7.23
N CYS A 77 -9.29 -3.93 -6.03
CA CYS A 77 -8.15 -3.04 -5.90
C CYS A 77 -6.85 -3.63 -6.49
N GLN A 78 -6.64 -4.96 -6.47
CA GLN A 78 -5.42 -5.56 -7.04
C GLN A 78 -5.23 -5.27 -8.53
N LYS A 79 -6.31 -5.01 -9.29
CA LYS A 79 -6.22 -4.60 -10.70
C LYS A 79 -5.60 -3.21 -10.81
N LEU A 80 -6.09 -2.27 -10.00
CA LEU A 80 -5.59 -0.89 -9.93
C LEU A 80 -4.14 -0.84 -9.42
N PHE A 81 -3.78 -1.69 -8.45
CA PHE A 81 -2.40 -1.82 -7.99
C PHE A 81 -1.45 -2.20 -9.12
N ARG A 82 -1.81 -3.15 -9.99
CA ARG A 82 -0.95 -3.54 -11.12
C ARG A 82 -0.68 -2.37 -12.05
N GLU A 83 -1.71 -1.58 -12.34
CA GLU A 83 -1.58 -0.37 -13.16
C GLU A 83 -0.66 0.66 -12.49
N ALA A 84 -0.89 0.93 -11.20
CA ALA A 84 -0.08 1.85 -10.42
C ALA A 84 1.39 1.40 -10.29
N GLU A 85 1.63 0.10 -10.08
CA GLU A 85 2.97 -0.50 -9.98
C GLU A 85 3.72 -0.44 -11.33
N MET A 86 3.02 -0.67 -12.45
CA MET A 86 3.60 -0.51 -13.78
C MET A 86 4.00 0.95 -14.04
N GLU A 87 3.14 1.91 -13.69
CA GLU A 87 3.44 3.33 -13.87
C GLU A 87 4.59 3.79 -12.95
N LEU A 88 4.61 3.32 -11.69
CA LEU A 88 5.71 3.56 -10.76
C LEU A 88 7.04 3.04 -11.32
N GLY A 89 7.04 1.81 -11.85
CA GLY A 89 8.21 1.21 -12.48
C GLY A 89 8.71 2.03 -13.66
N ARG A 90 7.78 2.47 -14.54
CA ARG A 90 8.08 3.31 -15.70
C ARG A 90 8.66 4.68 -15.33
N ARG A 91 8.23 5.25 -14.20
CA ARG A 91 8.66 6.59 -13.75
C ARG A 91 9.96 6.60 -12.95
N THR A 92 10.28 5.50 -12.27
CA THR A 92 11.34 5.51 -11.25
C THR A 92 12.47 4.52 -11.48
N GLU A 93 12.18 3.35 -12.09
CA GLU A 93 13.13 2.25 -12.27
C GLU A 93 13.84 1.80 -10.96
N ILE A 94 13.26 2.10 -9.79
CA ILE A 94 13.87 1.76 -8.49
C ILE A 94 13.85 0.25 -8.28
N ALA A 95 15.02 -0.33 -7.99
CA ALA A 95 15.14 -1.72 -7.61
C ALA A 95 14.63 -1.93 -6.17
N MET A 96 13.39 -2.41 -6.05
CA MET A 96 12.73 -2.64 -4.76
C MET A 96 12.76 -4.12 -4.36
N LYS A 97 12.96 -4.39 -3.07
CA LYS A 97 12.62 -5.69 -2.47
C LYS A 97 11.31 -5.56 -1.69
N VAL A 98 10.26 -6.18 -2.19
CA VAL A 98 8.90 -6.04 -1.65
C VAL A 98 8.45 -7.30 -0.91
N ILE A 99 7.85 -7.13 0.26
CA ILE A 99 7.20 -8.19 1.03
C ILE A 99 5.81 -7.70 1.44
N SER A 100 4.78 -8.53 1.24
CA SER A 100 3.40 -8.19 1.56
C SER A 100 2.80 -9.17 2.57
N ASN A 101 2.23 -8.62 3.64
CA ASN A 101 1.52 -9.39 4.67
C ASN A 101 0.06 -8.94 4.66
N ARG A 102 -0.87 -9.89 4.70
CA ARG A 102 -2.31 -9.61 4.61
C ARG A 102 -3.04 -10.27 5.77
N GLY A 103 -4.05 -9.59 6.30
CA GLY A 103 -4.78 -10.05 7.48
C GLY A 103 -6.22 -9.55 7.50
N VAL A 104 -7.03 -10.21 8.32
CA VAL A 104 -8.36 -9.76 8.71
C VAL A 104 -8.20 -8.88 9.95
N ILE A 105 -8.82 -7.71 9.96
CA ILE A 105 -8.83 -6.82 11.12
C ILE A 105 -9.74 -7.43 12.18
N LEU A 106 -9.18 -7.75 13.36
CA LEU A 106 -9.93 -8.32 14.49
C LEU A 106 -10.39 -7.26 15.49
N THR A 107 -9.68 -6.14 15.57
CA THR A 107 -9.97 -5.02 16.48
C THR A 107 -9.35 -3.76 15.90
N ASP A 108 -10.11 -2.67 15.88
CA ASP A 108 -9.63 -1.33 15.58
C ASP A 108 -9.99 -0.43 16.78
N MET A 109 -8.99 0.17 17.42
CA MET A 109 -9.12 0.88 18.69
C MET A 109 -8.43 2.25 18.59
N MET A 110 -9.17 3.30 18.94
CA MET A 110 -8.68 4.67 19.02
C MET A 110 -8.52 5.09 20.49
N PHE A 111 -7.45 5.80 20.82
CA PHE A 111 -7.13 6.30 22.16
C PHE A 111 -7.20 7.82 22.24
#